data_AF-A0A8S2M5L2-F1
#
_entry.id   AF-A0A8S2M5L2-F1
#
_cell.length_a   1.000
_cell.length_b   1.000
_cell.length_c   1.000
_cell.angle_alpha   90.00
_cell.angle_beta   90.00
_cell.angle_gamma   90.00
#
_symmetry.space_group_name_H-M   'P 1'
#
loop_
_entity.id
_entity.type
_entity.pdbx_description
1 polymer ?
#
loop_
_entity_poly.entity_id
_entity_poly.type
_entity_poly.pdbx_seq_one_letter_code
_entity_poly.pdbx_strand_id
1 'polypeptide(L)'
;MLIDPEDSSTPFACIRDASNFGEENEILFSMHSVFRIVEVQKLENKNPLYQVDLKLTSDSDEQLHHLTKRIREEVSGPTVWTR
;
A
#
# COMPACT_ATOMS: atom_id res chain seq x y z
N MET A 1 3.11 11.09 3.31
CA MET A 1 3.73 9.80 2.90
C MET A 1 5.23 9.98 2.88
N LEU A 2 5.98 9.15 3.60
CA LEU A 2 7.45 9.09 3.51
C LEU A 2 7.77 7.90 2.58
N ILE A 3 8.49 8.15 1.48
CA ILE A 3 8.97 7.10 0.58
C ILE A 3 10.45 6.89 0.91
N ASP A 4 10.82 5.68 1.26
CA ASP A 4 12.22 5.31 1.47
C ASP A 4 12.83 4.91 0.12
N PRO A 5 13.78 5.69 -0.42
CA PRO A 5 14.42 5.37 -1.69
C PRO A 5 15.32 4.13 -1.63
N GLU A 6 15.68 3.65 -0.44
CA GLU A 6 16.46 2.40 -0.29
C GLU A 6 15.59 1.14 -0.33
N ASP A 7 14.26 1.29 -0.21
CA ASP A 7 13.32 0.18 -0.32
C ASP A 7 13.07 -0.17 -1.80
N SER A 8 13.69 -1.25 -2.26
CA SER A 8 13.57 -1.72 -3.63
C SER A 8 12.30 -2.54 -3.89
N SER A 9 11.38 -2.66 -2.92
CA SER A 9 10.22 -3.54 -3.07
C SER A 9 9.27 -3.11 -4.19
N THR A 10 9.14 -1.79 -4.40
CA THR A 10 8.17 -1.24 -5.35
C THR A 10 8.78 -0.07 -6.12
N PRO A 11 8.96 -0.20 -7.45
CA PRO A 11 9.44 0.90 -8.28
C PRO A 11 8.51 2.12 -8.24
N PHE A 12 9.10 3.29 -8.11
CA PHE A 12 8.42 4.58 -8.23
C PHE A 12 9.27 5.58 -9.01
N ALA A 13 8.63 6.59 -9.60
CA ALA A 13 9.29 7.64 -10.34
C ALA A 13 8.65 9.01 -10.05
N CYS A 14 9.48 10.04 -9.88
CA CYS A 14 9.02 11.42 -9.97
C CYS A 14 8.83 11.76 -11.44
N ILE A 15 7.61 12.11 -11.85
CA ILE A 15 7.27 12.39 -13.25
C ILE A 15 6.88 13.84 -13.48
N ARG A 16 7.18 14.74 -12.55
CA ARG A 16 6.89 16.19 -12.66
C ARG A 16 7.29 16.77 -14.02
N ASP A 17 8.49 16.46 -14.49
CA ASP A 17 9.03 17.05 -15.73
C ASP A 17 8.53 16.33 -16.99
N ALA A 18 7.78 15.23 -16.83
CA ALA A 18 7.19 14.43 -17.89
C ALA A 18 5.65 14.45 -17.90
N SER A 19 5.01 15.01 -16.86
CA SER A 19 3.55 15.09 -16.77
C SER A 19 3.01 16.21 -17.66
N ASN A 20 1.70 16.15 -17.94
CA ASN A 20 1.03 17.17 -18.76
C ASN A 20 0.89 18.53 -18.02
N PHE A 21 0.99 18.54 -16.69
CA PHE A 21 0.80 19.73 -15.85
C PHE A 21 2.04 19.97 -14.99
N GLY A 22 2.83 21.01 -15.33
CA GLY A 22 4.11 21.28 -14.66
C GLY A 22 4.00 21.94 -13.27
N GLU A 23 2.79 22.23 -12.79
CA GLU A 23 2.58 22.92 -11.50
C GLU A 23 2.47 21.95 -10.31
N GLU A 24 2.30 20.66 -10.57
CA GLU A 24 2.14 19.63 -9.54
C GLU A 24 3.38 18.75 -9.40
N ASN A 25 3.66 18.30 -8.18
CA ASN A 25 4.67 17.27 -7.95
C ASN A 25 3.98 15.91 -8.03
N GLU A 26 4.21 15.20 -9.13
CA GLU A 26 3.60 13.89 -9.36
C GLU A 26 4.61 12.75 -9.17
N ILE A 27 4.21 11.75 -8.40
CA ILE A 27 4.95 10.51 -8.19
C ILE A 27 4.12 9.36 -8.74
N LEU A 28 4.67 8.65 -9.72
CA LEU A 28 4.07 7.46 -10.31
C LEU A 28 4.63 6.22 -9.64
N PHE A 29 3.74 5.37 -9.15
CA PHE A 29 4.08 4.04 -8.65
C PHE A 29 3.81 2.99 -9.73
N SER A 30 4.58 1.91 -9.75
CA SER A 30 4.31 0.79 -10.67
C SER A 30 2.92 0.18 -10.42
N MET A 31 2.36 -0.47 -11.44
CA MET A 31 1.13 -1.25 -11.25
C MET A 31 1.32 -2.31 -10.16
N HIS A 32 0.23 -2.65 -9.49
CA HIS A 32 0.20 -3.60 -8.36
C HIS A 32 0.92 -3.13 -7.09
N SER A 33 1.20 -1.82 -6.96
CA SER A 33 1.62 -1.22 -5.70
C SER A 33 0.51 -1.32 -4.65
N VAL A 34 0.84 -1.85 -3.47
CA VAL A 34 -0.10 -1.99 -2.35
C VAL A 34 0.24 -0.96 -1.28
N PHE A 35 -0.79 -0.33 -0.71
CA PHE A 35 -0.65 0.61 0.39
C PHE A 35 -1.52 0.17 1.58
N ARG A 36 -0.95 0.20 2.77
CA ARG A 36 -1.68 0.03 4.02
C ARG A 36 -2.13 1.40 4.53
N ILE A 37 -3.40 1.50 4.93
CA ILE A 37 -3.90 2.63 5.72
C ILE A 37 -3.36 2.50 7.15
N VAL A 38 -2.59 3.49 7.57
CA VAL A 38 -2.04 3.59 8.92
C VAL A 38 -2.99 4.36 9.82
N GLU A 39 -3.46 5.51 9.35
CA GLU A 39 -4.32 6.40 10.12
C GLU A 39 -5.31 7.12 9.21
N VAL A 40 -6.49 7.40 9.75
CA VAL A 40 -7.51 8.24 9.13
C VAL A 40 -7.92 9.28 10.15
N GLN A 41 -7.63 10.54 9.86
CA GLN A 41 -7.94 11.66 10.76
C GLN A 41 -8.83 12.68 10.05
N LYS A 42 -9.84 13.16 10.75
CA LYS A 42 -10.69 14.24 10.26
C LYS A 42 -9.97 15.56 10.47
N LEU A 43 -9.88 16.40 9.43
CA LEU A 43 -9.32 17.73 9.56
C LEU A 43 -10.38 18.65 10.18
N GLU A 44 -10.04 19.28 11.31
CA GLU A 44 -10.92 20.13 12.11
C GLU A 44 -11.47 21.37 11.35
N ASN A 45 -10.86 21.74 10.22
CA ASN A 45 -11.20 22.96 9.49
C ASN A 45 -12.39 22.79 8.55
N LYS A 46 -13.54 23.36 8.94
CA LYS A 46 -14.77 23.81 8.20
C LYS A 46 -15.36 22.99 7.03
N ASN A 47 -14.71 21.95 6.54
CA ASN A 47 -15.19 21.04 5.51
C ASN A 47 -14.93 19.59 5.95
N PRO A 48 -15.70 18.61 5.46
CA PRO A 48 -15.50 17.19 5.77
C PRO A 48 -14.29 16.65 5.00
N LEU A 49 -13.09 17.15 5.31
CA LEU A 49 -11.84 16.63 4.77
C LEU A 49 -11.26 15.62 5.74
N TYR A 50 -10.79 14.50 5.20
CA TYR A 50 -10.07 13.47 5.94
C TYR A 50 -8.66 13.38 5.36
N GLN A 51 -7.68 13.35 6.24
CA GLN A 51 -6.32 12.95 5.89
C GLN A 51 -6.21 11.44 6.14
N VAL A 52 -5.66 10.74 5.15
CA VAL A 52 -5.40 9.30 5.21
C VAL A 52 -3.90 9.11 5.06
N ASP A 53 -3.28 8.58 6.10
CA ASP A 53 -1.86 8.28 6.07
C ASP A 53 -1.66 6.85 5.55
N LEU A 54 -0.96 6.77 4.42
CA LEU A 54 -0.66 5.53 3.72
C LEU A 54 0.81 5.15 3.89
N LYS A 55 1.05 3.86 4.09
CA LYS A 55 2.38 3.25 4.07
C LYS A 55 2.48 2.26 2.91
N LEU A 56 3.47 2.46 2.04
CA LEU A 56 3.83 1.48 1.02
C LEU A 56 4.22 0.18 1.72
N THR A 57 3.67 -0.93 1.24
CA THR A 57 3.98 -2.26 1.77
C THR A 57 4.74 -3.05 0.72
N SER A 58 5.42 -4.10 1.17
CA SER A 58 6.25 -4.99 0.37
C SER A 58 5.81 -6.44 0.58
N ASP A 59 6.31 -7.35 -0.25
CA ASP A 59 6.12 -8.79 -0.05
C ASP A 59 6.70 -9.29 1.28
N SER A 60 7.59 -8.52 1.90
CA SER A 60 8.20 -8.79 3.21
C SER A 60 7.41 -8.22 4.40
N ASP A 61 6.20 -7.69 4.19
CA ASP A 61 5.38 -7.18 5.27
C ASP A 61 4.87 -8.32 6.18
N GLU A 62 5.45 -8.40 7.37
CA GLU A 62 5.21 -9.46 8.35
C GLU A 62 3.74 -9.55 8.79
N GLN A 63 3.04 -8.41 8.88
CA GLN A 63 1.63 -8.40 9.27
C GLN A 63 0.74 -8.95 8.15
N LEU A 64 1.01 -8.59 6.88
CA LEU A 64 0.30 -9.20 5.75
C LEU A 64 0.60 -10.70 5.68
N HIS A 65 1.86 -11.09 5.87
CA HIS A 65 2.25 -12.49 5.89
C HIS A 65 1.47 -13.30 6.93
N HIS A 66 1.40 -12.82 8.17
CA HIS A 66 0.65 -13.48 9.23
C HIS A 66 -0.85 -13.54 8.94
N LEU A 67 -1.45 -12.44 8.46
CA LEU A 67 -2.86 -12.42 8.09
C LEU A 67 -3.17 -13.42 6.98
N THR A 68 -2.40 -13.41 5.89
CA THR A 68 -2.57 -14.36 4.77
C THR A 68 -2.39 -15.80 5.21
N LYS A 69 -1.42 -16.08 6.10
CA LYS A 69 -1.22 -17.41 6.68
C LYS A 69 -2.44 -17.87 7.47
N ARG A 70 -2.99 -17.03 8.35
CA ARG A 70 -4.18 -17.34 9.14
C ARG A 70 -5.40 -17.61 8.26
N ILE A 71 -5.65 -16.76 7.28
CA ILE A 71 -6.75 -16.96 6.33
C ILE A 71 -6.58 -18.30 5.60
N ARG A 72 -5.36 -18.64 5.17
CA ARG A 72 -5.09 -19.92 4.52
C ARG A 72 -5.34 -21.09 5.46
N GLU A 73 -4.93 -21.03 6.72
CA GLU A 73 -5.19 -22.08 7.73
C GLU A 73 -6.70 -22.29 7.96
N GLU A 74 -7.47 -21.21 8.04
CA GLU A 74 -8.93 -21.27 8.28
C GLU A 74 -9.73 -21.73 7.06
N VAL A 75 -9.30 -21.34 5.86
CA VAL A 75 -9.99 -21.66 4.59
C VAL A 75 -9.50 -22.98 3.99
N SER A 76 -8.40 -23.55 4.49
CA SER A 76 -7.95 -24.87 4.08
C SER A 76 -8.97 -25.91 4.54
N GLY A 77 -9.83 -26.32 3.61
CA GLY A 77 -10.73 -27.46 3.80
C GLY A 77 -9.94 -28.75 4.09
N PRO A 78 -10.63 -29.84 4.50
CA PRO A 78 -9.96 -31.12 4.70
C PRO A 78 -9.17 -31.46 3.44
N THR A 79 -7.87 -31.75 3.60
CA THR A 79 -7.04 -32.32 2.54
C THR A 79 -7.62 -33.70 2.21
N VAL A 80 -8.61 -33.76 1.31
CA VAL A 80 -9.17 -35.01 0.80
C VAL A 80 -8.16 -35.61 -0.16
N TRP A 81 -7.18 -36.29 0.42
CA TRP A 81 -6.46 -37.39 -0.21
C TRP A 81 -6.51 -38.58 0.75
N THR A 82 -7.72 -39.09 1.00
CA THR A 82 -7.89 -40.49 1.39
C THR A 82 -7.64 -41.33 0.15
N ARG A 83 -6.48 -41.98 0.10
CA ARG A 83 -6.23 -43.09 -0.80
C ARG A 83 -5.55 -44.21 -0.01
#